data_AF-A0A3E0NYU8-F1
#
_entry.id   AF-A0A3E0NYU8-F1
#
_cell.length_a   1.000
_cell.length_b   1.000
_cell.length_c   1.000
_cell.angle_alpha   90.00
_cell.angle_beta   90.00
_cell.angle_gamma   90.00
#
_symmetry.space_group_name_H-M   'P 1'
#
loop_
_entity.id
_entity.type
_entity.pdbx_description
1 polymer ?
#
loop_
_entity_poly.entity_id
_entity_poly.type
_entity_poly.pdbx_seq_one_letter_code
_entity_poly.pdbx_strand_id
1 'polypeptide(L)'
;MNVVKDLRDRCALTQRELAEKARTSQPTIAAYESGAKSPNLRTLERMARAVGLEAAVEFVPPLTREDRRSLALHRAIAEKLQTQPQPTLERARRNLERMASNNPGATEILARWRGLLAGPLSQILEVLRDPRPSARELRHVTPFAGVLSAPERAEVYRRFAAAERGEER
;
A
#
# COMPACT_ATOMS: atom_id res chain seq x y z
N MET A 1 -4.73 -2.67 5.65
CA MET A 1 -3.91 -1.83 6.54
C MET A 1 -4.83 -1.33 7.64
N ASN A 2 -4.47 -1.50 8.91
CA ASN A 2 -5.30 -1.03 10.01
C ASN A 2 -5.07 0.48 10.22
N VAL A 3 -6.12 1.27 10.38
CA VAL A 3 -6.03 2.74 10.46
C VAL A 3 -5.26 3.25 11.69
N VAL A 4 -5.33 2.53 12.82
CA VAL A 4 -4.56 2.88 14.02
C VAL A 4 -3.09 2.58 13.81
N LYS A 5 -2.80 1.45 13.14
CA LYS A 5 -1.44 1.07 12.77
C LYS A 5 -0.82 2.08 11.78
N ASP A 6 -1.59 2.51 10.77
CA ASP A 6 -1.15 3.53 9.80
C ASP A 6 -0.81 4.86 10.49
N LEU A 7 -1.68 5.34 11.39
CA LEU A 7 -1.42 6.54 12.18
C LEU A 7 -0.10 6.41 12.97
N ARG A 8 0.11 5.25 13.60
CA ARG A 8 1.31 4.95 14.39
C ARG A 8 2.58 4.93 13.53
N ASP A 9 2.53 4.20 12.41
CA ASP A 9 3.68 4.00 11.52
C ASP A 9 4.10 5.33 10.85
N ARG A 10 3.14 6.20 10.48
CA ARG A 10 3.41 7.55 9.94
C ARG A 10 4.15 8.47 10.91
N CYS A 11 3.91 8.28 12.21
CA CYS A 11 4.55 9.07 13.26
C CYS A 11 5.78 8.36 13.86
N ALA A 12 6.18 7.21 13.31
CA ALA A 12 7.26 6.37 13.82
C ALA A 12 7.12 6.00 15.31
N LEU A 13 5.89 5.77 15.79
CA LEU A 13 5.61 5.47 17.19
C LEU A 13 5.51 3.96 17.45
N THR A 14 5.73 3.57 18.69
CA THR A 14 5.36 2.26 19.25
C THR A 14 3.91 2.27 19.74
N GLN A 15 3.31 1.08 19.96
CA GLN A 15 1.93 0.99 20.48
C GLN A 15 1.79 1.69 21.84
N ARG A 16 2.84 1.64 22.67
CA ARG A 16 2.89 2.29 23.98
C ARG A 16 2.92 3.81 23.87
N GLU A 17 3.76 4.35 22.99
CA GLU A 17 3.87 5.80 22.79
C GLU A 17 2.58 6.40 22.22
N LEU A 18 1.92 5.71 21.27
CA LEU A 18 0.61 6.13 20.79
C LEU A 18 -0.44 6.08 21.91
N ALA A 19 -0.42 5.03 22.73
CA ALA A 19 -1.35 4.91 23.86
C ALA A 19 -1.20 6.06 24.87
N GLU A 20 0.04 6.38 25.25
CA GLU A 20 0.39 7.50 26.14
C GLU A 20 -0.10 8.84 25.57
N LYS A 21 0.24 9.15 24.31
CA LYS A 21 -0.20 10.40 23.66
C LYS A 21 -1.72 10.48 23.54
N ALA A 22 -2.37 9.39 23.13
CA ALA A 22 -3.82 9.34 22.92
C ALA A 22 -4.64 9.17 24.22
N ARG A 23 -3.97 9.12 25.40
CA ARG A 23 -4.57 8.89 26.71
C ARG A 23 -5.47 7.64 26.72
N THR A 24 -4.91 6.53 26.24
CA THR A 24 -5.51 5.20 26.26
C THR A 24 -4.49 4.16 26.71
N SER A 25 -4.86 2.89 26.76
CA SER A 25 -3.96 1.81 27.18
C SER A 25 -3.34 1.10 25.97
N GLN A 26 -2.09 0.62 26.12
CA GLN A 26 -1.41 -0.15 25.06
C GLN A 26 -2.23 -1.39 24.61
N PRO A 27 -2.89 -2.16 25.51
CA PRO A 27 -3.80 -3.23 25.11
C PRO A 27 -4.98 -2.77 24.25
N THR A 28 -5.48 -1.55 24.47
CA THR A 28 -6.54 -0.97 23.63
C THR A 28 -6.03 -0.69 22.22
N ILE A 29 -4.82 -0.13 22.09
CA ILE A 29 -4.17 0.05 20.77
C ILE A 29 -3.97 -1.30 20.09
N ALA A 30 -3.43 -2.30 20.80
CA ALA A 30 -3.21 -3.63 20.25
C ALA A 30 -4.52 -4.30 19.77
N ALA A 31 -5.61 -4.17 20.54
CA ALA A 31 -6.93 -4.68 20.15
C ALA A 31 -7.50 -3.97 18.91
N TYR A 32 -7.24 -2.67 18.76
CA TYR A 32 -7.58 -1.96 17.54
C TYR A 32 -6.73 -2.45 16.36
N GLU A 33 -5.40 -2.55 16.52
CA GLU A 33 -4.50 -2.96 15.44
C GLU A 33 -4.75 -4.40 14.95
N SER A 34 -5.14 -5.31 15.84
CA SER A 34 -5.49 -6.69 15.52
C SER A 34 -6.89 -6.86 14.92
N GLY A 35 -7.75 -5.84 15.06
CA GLY A 35 -9.16 -5.90 14.64
C GLY A 35 -10.10 -6.57 15.64
N ALA A 36 -9.61 -6.96 16.83
CA ALA A 36 -10.45 -7.46 17.91
C ALA A 36 -11.44 -6.40 18.43
N LYS A 37 -11.08 -5.12 18.30
CA LYS A 37 -11.98 -3.97 18.49
C LYS A 37 -11.82 -3.02 17.32
N SER A 38 -12.86 -2.21 17.07
CA SER A 38 -12.81 -1.12 16.09
C SER A 38 -13.00 0.22 16.81
N PRO A 39 -12.11 1.21 16.64
CA PRO A 39 -12.34 2.54 17.16
C PRO A 39 -13.45 3.24 16.36
N ASN A 40 -14.27 4.05 17.02
CA ASN A 40 -15.19 4.94 16.33
C ASN A 40 -14.45 6.18 15.78
N LEU A 41 -15.10 6.96 14.92
CA LEU A 41 -14.51 8.15 14.31
C LEU A 41 -13.97 9.14 15.34
N ARG A 42 -14.74 9.41 16.41
CA ARG A 42 -14.32 10.29 17.52
C ARG A 42 -13.03 9.83 18.19
N THR A 43 -12.85 8.52 18.32
CA THR A 43 -11.62 7.92 18.90
C THR A 43 -10.43 8.11 17.96
N LEU A 44 -10.64 7.91 16.65
CA LEU A 44 -9.61 8.14 15.63
C LEU A 44 -9.20 9.62 15.56
N GLU A 45 -10.16 10.55 15.55
CA GLU A 45 -9.89 11.99 15.58
C GLU A 45 -9.12 12.42 16.83
N ARG A 46 -9.43 11.82 17.99
CA ARG A 46 -8.69 12.09 19.23
C ARG A 46 -7.25 11.58 19.14
N MET A 47 -7.05 10.37 18.62
CA MET A 47 -5.71 9.80 18.42
C MET A 47 -4.88 10.63 17.43
N ALA A 48 -5.48 11.03 16.30
CA ALA A 48 -4.81 11.86 15.30
C ALA A 48 -4.38 13.21 15.90
N ARG A 49 -5.29 13.91 16.60
CA ARG A 49 -4.96 15.18 17.26
C ARG A 49 -3.86 15.05 18.30
N ALA A 50 -3.81 13.93 19.03
CA ALA A 50 -2.78 13.67 20.02
C ALA A 50 -1.35 13.54 19.43
N VAL A 51 -1.25 13.29 18.12
CA VAL A 51 0.04 13.22 17.40
C VAL A 51 0.22 14.38 16.41
N GLY A 52 -0.59 15.44 16.53
CA GLY A 52 -0.49 16.63 15.68
C GLY A 52 -1.03 16.43 14.25
N LEU A 53 -1.89 15.43 14.04
CA LEU A 53 -2.53 15.14 12.76
C LEU A 53 -4.04 15.41 12.81
N GLU A 54 -4.62 15.61 11.64
CA GLU A 54 -6.07 15.72 11.46
C GLU A 54 -6.59 14.47 10.73
N ALA A 55 -7.69 13.90 11.23
CA ALA A 55 -8.36 12.79 10.59
C ALA A 55 -9.39 13.34 9.59
N ALA A 56 -9.26 12.99 8.32
CA ALA A 56 -10.19 13.37 7.27
C ALA A 56 -10.96 12.16 6.76
N VAL A 57 -12.23 12.37 6.38
CA VAL A 57 -13.06 11.37 5.71
C VAL A 57 -13.22 11.80 4.26
N GLU A 58 -12.88 10.91 3.33
CA GLU A 58 -13.01 11.12 1.89
C GLU A 58 -13.96 10.08 1.30
N PHE A 59 -14.82 10.50 0.37
CA PHE A 59 -15.70 9.60 -0.38
C PHE A 59 -15.14 9.43 -1.79
N VAL A 60 -14.78 8.20 -2.15
CA VAL A 60 -14.19 7.88 -3.47
C VAL A 60 -14.97 6.78 -4.18
N PRO A 61 -14.94 6.75 -5.52
CA PRO A 61 -15.57 5.66 -6.28
C PRO A 61 -15.03 4.29 -5.83
N PRO A 62 -15.89 3.25 -5.80
CA PRO A 62 -15.44 1.92 -5.46
C PRO A 62 -14.43 1.40 -6.50
N LEU A 63 -13.52 0.52 -6.05
CA LEU A 63 -12.57 -0.12 -6.96
C LEU A 63 -13.31 -0.95 -8.01
N THR A 64 -12.99 -0.70 -9.28
CA THR A 64 -13.48 -1.54 -10.37
C THR A 64 -12.88 -2.95 -10.25
N ARG A 65 -13.43 -3.92 -10.98
CA ARG A 65 -12.83 -5.27 -11.07
C ARG A 65 -11.39 -5.21 -11.60
N GLU A 66 -11.11 -4.30 -12.53
CA GLU A 66 -9.75 -4.08 -13.05
C GLU A 66 -8.80 -3.53 -11.98
N ASP A 67 -9.25 -2.58 -11.16
CA ASP A 67 -8.41 -2.06 -10.07
C ASP A 67 -8.10 -3.13 -9.02
N ARG A 68 -9.09 -3.96 -8.68
CA ARG A 68 -8.90 -5.07 -7.75
C ARG A 68 -7.94 -6.12 -8.31
N ARG A 69 -8.03 -6.42 -9.61
CA ARG A 69 -7.07 -7.28 -10.31
C ARG A 69 -5.66 -6.69 -10.32
N SER A 70 -5.54 -5.39 -10.59
CA SER A 70 -4.26 -4.68 -10.53
C SER A 70 -3.67 -4.70 -9.12
N LEU A 71 -4.49 -4.49 -8.09
CA LEU A 71 -4.06 -4.58 -6.70
C LEU A 71 -3.56 -5.99 -6.33
N ALA A 72 -4.27 -7.05 -6.78
CA ALA A 72 -3.83 -8.43 -6.58
C ALA A 72 -2.45 -8.70 -7.24
N LEU A 73 -2.25 -8.20 -8.46
CA LEU A 73 -0.97 -8.30 -9.17
C LEU A 73 0.16 -7.59 -8.41
N HIS A 74 -0.10 -6.39 -7.91
CA HIS A 74 0.91 -5.61 -7.20
C HIS A 74 1.21 -6.16 -5.80
N ARG A 75 0.26 -6.84 -5.14
CA ARG A 75 0.54 -7.61 -3.92
C ARG A 75 1.51 -8.76 -4.18
N ALA A 76 1.34 -9.51 -5.27
CA ALA A 76 2.28 -10.56 -5.65
C ALA A 76 3.66 -9.98 -6.05
N ILE A 77 3.69 -8.81 -6.70
CA ILE A 77 4.96 -8.08 -6.93
C ILE A 77 5.61 -7.70 -5.60
N ALA A 78 4.84 -7.22 -4.62
CA ALA A 78 5.36 -6.88 -3.29
C ALA A 78 5.96 -8.10 -2.57
N GLU A 79 5.30 -9.26 -2.65
CA GLU A 79 5.83 -10.53 -2.12
C GLU A 79 7.14 -10.94 -2.82
N LYS A 80 7.20 -10.84 -4.14
CA LYS A 80 8.42 -11.11 -4.90
C LYS A 80 9.53 -10.12 -4.57
N LEU A 81 9.18 -8.85 -4.38
CA LEU A 81 10.12 -7.81 -3.99
C LEU A 81 10.66 -8.03 -2.57
N GLN A 82 9.88 -8.59 -1.65
CA GLN A 82 10.35 -8.96 -0.31
C GLN A 82 11.32 -10.15 -0.36
N THR A 83 11.06 -11.15 -1.21
CA THR A 83 11.88 -12.37 -1.33
C THR A 83 13.12 -12.19 -2.20
N GLN A 84 13.03 -11.34 -3.23
CA GLN A 84 14.11 -11.06 -4.19
C GLN A 84 14.26 -9.54 -4.42
N PRO A 85 14.77 -8.77 -3.43
CA PRO A 85 14.76 -7.31 -3.50
C PRO A 85 15.60 -6.76 -4.64
N GLN A 86 16.89 -7.11 -4.71
CA GLN A 86 17.83 -6.50 -5.66
C GLN A 86 17.45 -6.76 -7.13
N PRO A 87 17.22 -8.02 -7.56
CA PRO A 87 16.88 -8.28 -8.96
C PRO A 87 15.56 -7.61 -9.38
N THR A 88 14.59 -7.55 -8.45
CA THR A 88 13.28 -6.92 -8.71
C THR A 88 13.41 -5.40 -8.84
N LEU A 89 14.17 -4.75 -7.96
CA LEU A 89 14.42 -3.31 -8.01
C LEU A 89 15.21 -2.89 -9.24
N GLU A 90 16.25 -3.64 -9.60
CA GLU A 90 17.02 -3.36 -10.82
C GLU A 90 16.15 -3.43 -12.07
N ARG A 91 15.29 -4.44 -12.17
CA ARG A 91 14.35 -4.54 -13.28
C ARG A 91 13.36 -3.38 -13.31
N ALA A 92 12.82 -3.00 -12.15
CA ALA A 92 11.93 -1.85 -12.05
C ALA A 92 12.62 -0.54 -12.46
N ARG A 93 13.87 -0.32 -12.03
CA ARG A 93 14.67 0.86 -12.43
C ARG A 93 14.92 0.89 -13.94
N ARG A 94 15.32 -0.23 -14.56
CA ARG A 94 15.49 -0.32 -16.03
C ARG A 94 14.19 -0.03 -16.78
N ASN A 95 13.07 -0.53 -16.28
CA ASN A 95 11.77 -0.24 -16.87
C ASN A 95 11.40 1.24 -16.72
N LEU A 96 11.65 1.84 -15.55
CA LEU A 96 11.38 3.24 -15.30
C LEU A 96 12.14 4.16 -16.26
N GLU A 97 13.43 3.89 -16.49
CA GLU A 97 14.23 4.66 -17.44
C GLU A 97 13.69 4.51 -18.87
N ARG A 98 13.29 3.30 -19.28
CA ARG A 98 12.64 3.09 -20.58
C ARG A 98 11.32 3.87 -20.69
N MET A 99 10.49 3.85 -19.64
CA MET A 99 9.22 4.57 -19.62
C MET A 99 9.42 6.08 -19.72
N ALA A 100 10.44 6.62 -19.03
CA ALA A 100 10.80 8.04 -19.07
C ALA A 100 11.28 8.47 -20.46
N SER A 101 12.13 7.68 -21.11
CA SER A 101 12.57 7.97 -22.48
C SER A 101 11.43 7.95 -23.49
N ASN A 102 10.46 7.04 -23.32
CA ASN A 102 9.34 6.89 -24.26
C ASN A 102 8.19 7.89 -24.02
N ASN A 103 8.07 8.44 -22.81
CA ASN A 103 6.96 9.32 -22.44
C ASN A 103 7.47 10.54 -21.65
N PRO A 104 8.11 11.53 -22.31
CA PRO A 104 8.67 12.69 -21.62
C PRO A 104 7.62 13.49 -20.83
N GLY A 105 6.36 13.49 -21.28
CA GLY A 105 5.24 14.21 -20.64
C GLY A 105 4.65 13.55 -19.39
N ALA A 106 5.00 12.30 -19.08
CA ALA A 106 4.53 11.62 -17.86
C ALA A 106 5.42 11.95 -16.64
N THR A 107 5.92 13.18 -16.55
CA THR A 107 7.04 13.55 -15.69
C THR A 107 6.73 13.36 -14.20
N GLU A 108 5.53 13.71 -13.75
CA GLU A 108 5.19 13.75 -12.33
C GLU A 108 5.08 12.34 -11.71
N ILE A 109 4.32 11.44 -12.34
CA ILE A 109 4.18 10.06 -11.86
C ILE A 109 5.52 9.31 -11.93
N LEU A 110 6.29 9.49 -12.99
CA LEU A 110 7.61 8.86 -13.12
C LEU A 110 8.62 9.44 -12.12
N ALA A 111 8.55 10.73 -11.80
CA ALA A 111 9.36 11.35 -10.76
C ALA A 111 9.00 10.79 -9.37
N ARG A 112 7.71 10.60 -9.07
CA ARG A 112 7.26 9.93 -7.84
C ARG A 112 7.83 8.52 -7.72
N TRP A 113 7.77 7.73 -8.79
CA TRP A 113 8.39 6.40 -8.82
C TRP A 113 9.91 6.44 -8.64
N ARG A 114 10.59 7.42 -9.24
CA ARG A 114 12.04 7.61 -9.04
C ARG A 114 12.38 7.87 -7.58
N GLY A 115 11.61 8.74 -6.91
CA GLY A 115 11.74 8.99 -5.47
C GLY A 115 11.52 7.72 -4.65
N LEU A 116 10.45 6.97 -4.92
CA LEU A 116 10.15 5.71 -4.22
C LEU A 116 11.25 4.65 -4.40
N LEU A 117 11.79 4.49 -5.61
CA LEU A 117 12.86 3.52 -5.91
C LEU A 117 14.24 3.91 -5.36
N ALA A 118 14.43 5.19 -5.00
CA ALA A 118 15.61 5.70 -4.31
C ALA A 118 15.46 5.64 -2.78
N GLY A 119 14.23 5.50 -2.28
CA GLY A 119 13.91 5.47 -0.86
C GLY A 119 13.91 4.07 -0.23
N PRO A 120 13.43 3.97 1.02
CA PRO A 120 13.30 2.70 1.74
C PRO A 120 12.32 1.73 1.06
N LEU A 121 12.66 0.45 1.09
CA LEU A 121 11.82 -0.63 0.54
C LEU A 121 10.38 -0.62 1.11
N SER A 122 10.22 -0.25 2.37
CA SER A 122 8.92 -0.15 3.03
C SER A 122 7.94 0.78 2.31
N GLN A 123 8.42 1.89 1.76
CA GLN A 123 7.58 2.86 1.04
C GLN A 123 7.05 2.28 -0.27
N ILE A 124 7.88 1.51 -0.99
CA ILE A 124 7.47 0.82 -2.20
C ILE A 124 6.40 -0.23 -1.86
N LEU A 125 6.64 -1.03 -0.81
CA LEU A 125 5.72 -2.06 -0.37
C LEU A 125 4.37 -1.49 0.08
N GLU A 126 4.35 -0.31 0.69
CA GLU A 126 3.10 0.38 1.04
C GLU A 126 2.30 0.70 -0.23
N VAL A 127 2.90 1.39 -1.20
CA VAL A 127 2.24 1.78 -2.46
C VAL A 127 1.71 0.57 -3.24
N LEU A 128 2.49 -0.51 -3.33
CA LEU A 128 2.09 -1.73 -4.04
C LEU A 128 0.86 -2.41 -3.43
N ARG A 129 0.63 -2.24 -2.12
CA ARG A 129 -0.43 -2.94 -1.37
C ARG A 129 -1.63 -2.04 -1.04
N ASP A 130 -1.53 -0.75 -1.29
CA ASP A 130 -2.45 0.27 -0.83
C ASP A 130 -3.68 0.44 -1.76
N PRO A 131 -4.92 0.15 -1.31
CA PRO A 131 -6.11 0.30 -2.15
C PRO A 131 -6.51 1.76 -2.43
N ARG A 132 -5.90 2.78 -1.78
CA ARG A 132 -6.29 4.20 -1.90
C ARG A 132 -6.11 4.73 -3.34
N PRO A 133 -6.88 5.77 -3.73
CA PRO A 133 -6.78 6.39 -5.06
C PRO A 133 -5.37 6.85 -5.44
N SER A 134 -4.65 7.47 -4.51
CA SER A 134 -3.28 7.96 -4.74
C SER A 134 -2.28 6.85 -5.10
N ALA A 135 -2.47 5.64 -4.57
CA ALA A 135 -1.66 4.48 -4.91
C ALA A 135 -2.19 3.75 -6.16
N ARG A 136 -3.50 3.85 -6.44
CA ARG A 136 -4.12 3.33 -7.67
C ARG A 136 -3.50 3.96 -8.91
N GLU A 137 -3.36 5.28 -8.94
CA GLU A 137 -2.73 6.01 -10.05
C GLU A 137 -1.30 5.53 -10.32
N LEU A 138 -0.50 5.38 -9.26
CA LEU A 138 0.87 4.86 -9.37
C LEU A 138 0.90 3.43 -9.95
N ARG A 139 -0.01 2.55 -9.52
CA ARG A 139 -0.10 1.17 -10.04
C ARG A 139 -0.52 1.10 -11.50
N HIS A 140 -1.31 2.06 -11.99
CA HIS A 140 -1.69 2.12 -13.41
C HIS A 140 -0.47 2.44 -14.30
N VAL A 141 0.50 3.20 -13.78
CA VAL A 141 1.76 3.52 -14.47
C VAL A 141 2.95 2.91 -13.71
N THR A 142 3.02 1.58 -13.71
CA THR A 142 3.95 0.83 -12.85
C THR A 142 5.29 0.49 -13.54
N PRO A 143 6.45 0.76 -12.90
CA PRO A 143 7.74 0.30 -13.39
C PRO A 143 7.96 -1.20 -13.15
N PHE A 144 7.08 -1.88 -12.42
CA PHE A 144 7.21 -3.31 -12.13
C PHE A 144 6.66 -4.22 -13.24
N ALA A 145 6.34 -3.65 -14.41
CA ALA A 145 5.88 -4.42 -15.57
C ALA A 145 6.85 -5.56 -15.92
N GLY A 146 6.33 -6.78 -16.00
CA GLY A 146 7.09 -7.98 -16.32
C GLY A 146 7.92 -8.58 -15.18
N VAL A 147 7.99 -7.97 -13.99
CA VAL A 147 8.66 -8.55 -12.80
C VAL A 147 8.14 -9.95 -12.48
N LEU A 148 6.83 -10.13 -12.58
CA LEU A 148 6.20 -11.45 -12.57
C LEU A 148 6.29 -12.07 -13.97
N SER A 149 6.80 -13.29 -14.05
CA SER A 149 6.79 -14.16 -15.22
C SER A 149 5.36 -14.49 -15.65
N ALA A 150 5.18 -14.99 -16.87
CA ALA A 150 3.85 -15.35 -17.37
C ALA A 150 3.13 -16.39 -16.48
N PRO A 151 3.80 -17.47 -16.01
CA PRO A 151 3.19 -18.41 -15.05
C PRO A 151 2.79 -17.76 -13.73
N GLU A 152 3.66 -16.91 -13.15
CA GLU A 152 3.35 -16.20 -11.89
C GLU A 152 2.12 -15.30 -12.05
N ARG A 153 2.01 -14.55 -13.16
CA ARG A 153 0.83 -13.70 -13.43
C ARG A 153 -0.44 -14.53 -13.61
N ALA A 154 -0.35 -15.66 -14.32
CA ALA A 154 -1.49 -16.54 -14.54
C ALA A 154 -2.01 -17.11 -13.21
N GLU A 155 -1.11 -17.49 -12.30
CA GLU A 155 -1.47 -17.94 -10.95
C GLU A 155 -2.20 -16.85 -10.16
N VAL A 156 -1.68 -15.62 -10.18
CA VAL A 156 -2.33 -14.49 -9.50
C VAL A 156 -3.73 -14.24 -10.04
N TYR A 157 -3.93 -14.28 -11.36
CA TYR A 157 -5.25 -14.11 -11.96
C TYR A 157 -6.20 -15.26 -11.65
N ARG A 158 -5.70 -16.50 -11.55
CA ARG A 158 -6.50 -17.66 -11.16
C ARG A 158 -7.02 -17.50 -9.73
N ARG A 159 -6.13 -17.18 -8.78
CA ARG A 159 -6.50 -16.92 -7.38
C ARG A 159 -7.47 -15.75 -7.25
N PHE A 160 -7.20 -14.66 -7.96
CA PHE A 160 -8.11 -13.51 -8.00
C PHE A 160 -9.50 -13.92 -8.48
N ALA A 161 -9.59 -14.69 -9.57
CA ALA A 161 -10.87 -15.14 -10.10
C ALA A 161 -11.63 -16.07 -9.14
N ALA A 162 -10.93 -16.93 -8.39
CA ALA A 162 -11.55 -17.78 -7.36
C ALA A 162 -12.08 -16.96 -6.18
N ALA A 163 -11.29 -16.01 -5.68
CA ALA A 163 -11.71 -15.10 -4.62
C ALA A 163 -12.94 -14.26 -5.02
N GLU A 164 -13.01 -13.81 -6.28
CA GLU A 164 -14.18 -13.08 -6.80
C GLU A 164 -15.46 -13.92 -6.84
N ARG A 165 -15.35 -15.25 -6.98
CA ARG A 165 -16.51 -16.17 -7.00
C ARG A 165 -17.00 -16.54 -5.60
N GLY A 166 -16.31 -16.14 -4.54
CA GLY A 166 -16.69 -16.45 -3.15
C GLY A 166 -16.34 -17.86 -2.70
N GLU A 167 -15.43 -18.54 -3.39
CA GLU A 167 -15.00 -19.93 -3.11
C GLU A 167 -14.06 -20.06 -1.89
N GLU A 168 -13.75 -18.95 -1.19
CA GLU A 168 -12.88 -18.89 0.00
C GLU A 168 -13.57 -18.20 1.20
N ARG A 169 -14.84 -18.52 1.50
CA ARG A 169 -15.48 -18.16 2.78
C ARG A 169 -15.76 -19.38 3.62
#